data_AF-A0A6N9C2F5-F1
#
_entry.id   AF-A0A6N9C2F5-F1
#
_cell.length_a   1.000
_cell.length_b   1.000
_cell.length_c   1.000
_cell.angle_alpha   90.00
_cell.angle_beta   90.00
_cell.angle_gamma   90.00
#
_symmetry.space_group_name_H-M   'P 1'
#
loop_
_entity.id
_entity.type
_entity.pdbx_description
1 polymer ?
#
loop_
_entity_poly.entity_id
_entity_poly.type
_entity_poly.pdbx_seq_one_letter_code
_entity_poly.pdbx_strand_id
1 'polypeptide(L)' 'MSGDFSIGGVANQLGVQLGEEKDALGDMVKNYDADDPMAAFNLEMEASKYKAEMSMMAALVKDLSDVQQQIIQKV' A
#
# COMPACT_ATOMS: atom_id res chain seq x y z
N MET A 1 -24.61 6.82 4.24
CA MET A 1 -23.48 5.88 4.36
C MET A 1 -22.41 6.57 5.16
N SER A 2 -22.38 6.33 6.47
CA SER A 2 -21.38 6.91 7.38
C SER A 2 -20.09 6.15 7.13
N GLY A 3 -19.16 6.73 6.37
CA GLY A 3 -17.83 6.14 6.21
C GLY A 3 -17.17 6.08 7.57
N ASP A 4 -16.88 4.88 8.05
CA ASP A 4 -16.17 4.68 9.31
C ASP A 4 -14.73 5.19 9.12
N PHE A 5 -14.48 6.43 9.53
CA PHE A 5 -13.16 7.08 9.51
C PHE A 5 -12.28 6.56 10.67
N SER A 6 -12.45 5.29 11.04
CA SER A 6 -11.63 4.60 12.02
C SER A 6 -10.29 4.21 11.38
N ILE A 7 -9.23 4.16 12.18
CA ILE A 7 -7.91 3.69 11.71
C ILE A 7 -8.03 2.30 11.05
N GLY A 8 -8.88 1.44 11.62
CA GLY A 8 -9.18 0.12 11.07
C GLY A 8 -9.81 0.19 9.69
N GLY A 9 -10.77 1.10 9.45
CA GLY A 9 -11.40 1.30 8.15
C GLY A 9 -10.42 1.78 7.08
N VAL A 10 -9.60 2.78 7.41
CA VAL A 10 -8.58 3.33 6.49
C VAL A 10 -7.49 2.29 6.20
N ALA A 11 -6.98 1.59 7.22
CA ALA A 11 -5.98 0.55 7.05
C ALA A 11 -6.50 -0.62 6.22
N ASN A 12 -7.78 -0.98 6.38
CA ASN A 12 -8.39 -2.05 5.60
C ASN A 12 -8.55 -1.68 4.12
N GLN A 13 -9.04 -0.47 3.81
CA GLN A 13 -9.16 -0.01 2.42
C GLN A 13 -7.81 0.06 1.71
N LEU A 14 -6.82 0.67 2.35
CA LEU A 14 -5.46 0.76 1.80
C LEU A 14 -4.81 -0.63 1.68
N GLY A 15 -5.07 -1.53 2.62
CA GLY A 15 -4.59 -2.91 2.57
C GLY A 15 -5.18 -3.71 1.42
N VAL A 16 -6.46 -3.51 1.09
CA VAL A 16 -7.10 -4.12 -0.09
C VAL A 16 -6.45 -3.62 -1.38
N GLN A 17 -6.26 -2.31 -1.52
CA GLN A 17 -5.63 -1.72 -2.71
C GLN A 17 -4.20 -2.23 -2.92
N LEU A 18 -3.36 -2.22 -1.87
CA LEU A 18 -2.02 -2.80 -1.94
C LEU A 18 -2.05 -4.30 -2.24
N GLY A 19 -3.06 -5.02 -1.77
CA GLY A 19 -3.26 -6.43 -2.11
C GLY A 19 -3.44 -6.64 -3.61
N GLU A 20 -4.31 -5.85 -4.24
CA GLU A 20 -4.56 -5.88 -5.69
C GLU A 20 -3.30 -5.52 -6.50
N GLU A 21 -2.56 -4.49 -6.08
CA GLU A 21 -1.31 -4.09 -6.74
C GLU A 21 -0.20 -5.13 -6.61
N LYS A 22 -0.10 -5.77 -5.44
CA LYS A 22 0.83 -6.88 -5.23
C LYS A 22 0.50 -8.06 -6.15
N ASP A 23 -0.77 -8.38 -6.31
CA ASP A 23 -1.20 -9.48 -7.19
C ASP A 23 -0.90 -9.12 -8.66
N ALA A 24 -1.16 -7.88 -9.08
CA ALA A 24 -0.80 -7.40 -10.41
C ALA A 24 0.72 -7.46 -10.68
N LEU A 25 1.54 -7.02 -9.72
CA LEU A 25 3.00 -7.17 -9.79
C LEU A 25 3.42 -8.63 -9.87
N GLY A 26 2.79 -9.51 -9.08
CA GLY A 26 3.03 -10.95 -9.13
C GLY A 26 2.75 -11.54 -10.51
N ASP A 27 1.69 -11.09 -11.17
CA ASP A 27 1.35 -11.53 -12.54
C ASP A 27 2.29 -10.94 -13.60
N MET A 28 2.79 -9.72 -13.42
CA MET A 28 3.87 -9.17 -14.26
C MET A 28 5.16 -9.98 -14.12
N VAL A 29 5.52 -10.40 -12.91
CA VAL A 29 6.70 -11.27 -12.68
C VAL A 29 6.53 -12.64 -13.34
N LYS A 30 5.34 -13.25 -13.24
CA LYS A 30 5.08 -14.57 -13.83
C LYS A 30 5.12 -14.55 -15.36
N ASN A 31 4.62 -13.48 -15.96
CA ASN A 31 4.57 -13.30 -17.42
C ASN A 31 5.74 -12.47 -17.94
N TYR A 32 6.82 -12.35 -17.16
CA TYR A 32 7.99 -11.58 -17.52
C TYR A 32 8.70 -12.20 -18.73
N ASP A 33 8.82 -11.40 -19.79
CA ASP A 33 9.62 -11.75 -20.96
C ASP A 33 11.03 -11.16 -20.81
N ALA A 34 12.02 -12.04 -20.70
CA ALA A 34 13.42 -11.64 -20.52
C ALA A 34 14.04 -11.05 -21.80
N ASP A 35 13.42 -11.28 -22.96
CA ASP A 35 13.87 -10.76 -24.24
C ASP A 35 13.23 -9.40 -24.57
N ASP A 36 12.24 -8.95 -23.78
CA ASP A 36 11.67 -7.60 -23.87
C ASP A 36 12.37 -6.64 -22.88
N PRO A 37 13.24 -5.74 -23.37
CA PRO A 37 13.92 -4.77 -22.50
C PRO A 37 12.96 -3.82 -21.77
N MET A 38 11.72 -3.62 -22.25
CA MET A 38 10.71 -2.81 -21.56
C MET A 38 9.97 -3.56 -20.47
N ALA A 39 9.93 -4.88 -20.50
CA ALA A 39 9.36 -5.66 -19.42
C ALA A 39 10.13 -5.42 -18.11
N ALA A 40 11.47 -5.37 -18.17
CA ALA A 40 12.32 -5.11 -17.00
C ALA A 40 12.09 -3.73 -16.41
N PHE A 41 12.11 -2.70 -17.26
CA PHE A 41 11.88 -1.32 -16.83
C PHE A 41 10.48 -1.13 -16.24
N ASN A 42 9.44 -1.68 -16.88
CA ASN A 42 8.08 -1.58 -16.39
C ASN A 42 7.90 -2.30 -15.05
N LEU A 43 8.50 -3.48 -14.90
CA LEU A 43 8.43 -4.23 -13.65
C LEU A 43 9.16 -3.49 -12.52
N GLU A 44 10.35 -2.95 -12.76
CA GLU A 44 11.07 -2.15 -11.75
C GLU A 44 10.32 -0.87 -11.39
N MET A 45 9.74 -0.19 -12.37
CA MET A 45 8.92 1.00 -12.16
C MET A 45 7.71 0.69 -11.27
N GLU A 46 6.94 -0.35 -11.57
CA GLU A 46 5.76 -0.67 -10.76
C GLU A 46 6.12 -1.23 -9.39
N ALA A 47 7.19 -2.00 -9.27
CA ALA A 47 7.68 -2.42 -7.96
C ALA A 47 8.09 -1.22 -7.09
N SER A 48 8.68 -0.18 -7.71
CA SER A 48 9.06 1.05 -7.03
C SER A 48 7.84 1.86 -6.57
N LYS A 49 6.80 1.99 -7.42
CA LYS A 49 5.54 2.65 -7.05
C LYS A 49 4.86 1.94 -5.88
N TYR A 50 4.66 0.62 -6.00
CA TYR A 50 4.09 -0.19 -4.93
C TYR A 50 4.84 -0.02 -3.60
N LYS A 51 6.18 -0.03 -3.63
CA LYS A 51 7.01 0.21 -2.44
C LYS A 51 6.81 1.61 -1.85
N ALA A 52 6.69 2.64 -2.68
CA ALA A 52 6.40 4.00 -2.23
C ALA A 52 5.03 4.08 -1.55
N GLU A 53 4.01 3.46 -2.13
CA GLU A 53 2.66 3.43 -1.58
C GLU A 53 2.59 2.67 -0.25
N MET A 54 3.24 1.51 -0.15
CA MET A 54 3.41 0.80 1.13
C MET A 54 4.05 1.69 2.21
N SER A 55 5.07 2.47 1.83
CA SER A 55 5.78 3.35 2.77
C SER A 55 4.89 4.49 3.24
N MET A 56 4.10 5.09 2.35
CA MET A 56 3.11 6.11 2.71
C MET A 56 2.01 5.55 3.61
N MET A 57 1.51 4.35 3.32
CA MET A 57 0.53 3.68 4.18
C MET A 57 1.08 3.40 5.57
N ALA A 58 2.31 2.90 5.67
CA ALA A 58 2.95 2.66 6.96
C ALA A 58 3.10 3.95 7.78
N ALA A 59 3.45 5.07 7.13
CA ALA A 59 3.51 6.38 7.78
C ALA A 59 2.12 6.84 8.25
N LEU A 60 1.09 6.73 7.42
CA LEU A 60 -0.28 7.12 7.78
C LEU A 60 -0.83 6.29 8.95
N VAL A 61 -0.64 4.97 8.94
CA VAL A 61 -1.07 4.10 10.05
C VAL A 61 -0.34 4.46 11.34
N LYS A 62 0.95 4.78 11.26
CA LYS A 62 1.73 5.23 12.41
C LYS A 62 1.22 6.57 12.95
N ASP A 63 1.04 7.57 12.10
CA ASP A 63 0.54 8.90 12.51
C ASP A 63 -0.84 8.80 13.16
N LEU A 64 -1.72 7.97 12.59
CA LEU A 64 -3.04 7.71 13.15
C LEU A 64 -2.94 7.01 14.52
N SER A 65 -2.05 6.04 14.67
CA SER A 65 -1.79 5.37 15.96
C SER A 65 -1.27 6.36 17.01
N ASP A 66 -0.34 7.25 16.63
CA ASP A 66 0.22 8.28 17.50
C ASP A 66 -0.89 9.24 17.98
N VAL A 67 -1.81 9.63 17.09
CA VAL A 67 -3.01 10.44 17.45
C VAL A 67 -3.91 9.69 18.43
N GLN A 68 -4.20 8.41 18.21
CA GLN A 68 -5.00 7.61 19.14
C GLN A 68 -4.38 7.52 20.54
N GLN A 69 -3.05 7.32 20.62
CA GLN A 69 -2.37 7.29 21.92
C GLN A 69 -2.44 8.64 22.65
N GLN A 70 -2.31 9.76 21.93
CA GLN A 70 -2.47 11.10 22.51
C GLN A 70 -3.88 11.35 23.04
N ILE A 71 -4.91 10.82 22.36
CA ILE A 71 -6.29 10.88 22.85
C ILE A 71 -6.42 10.09 24.16
N ILE A 72 -5.93 8.85 24.19
CA ILE A 72 -6.00 7.98 25.38
C ILE A 72 -5.30 8.63 26.59
N GLN A 73 -4.15 9.29 26.39
CA GLN A 73 -3.43 9.95 27.48
C GLN A 73 -4.14 11.19 28.06
N LYS A 74 -5.15 11.74 27.37
CA LYS A 74 -5.92 12.91 27.80
C LYS A 74 -7.26 12.56 28.45
N VAL A 75 -7.64 11.28 28.46
CA VAL A 75 -8.87 10.74 29.06
C VAL A 75 -8.50 9.95 30.30
#